data_AF-A0A960MUE6-F1
#
_entry.id   AF-A0A960MUE6-F1
#
_cell.length_a   1.000
_cell.length_b   1.000
_cell.length_c   1.000
_cell.angle_alpha   90.00
_cell.angle_beta   90.00
_cell.angle_gamma   90.00
#
_symmetry.space_group_name_H-M   'P 1'
#
loop_
_entity.id
_entity.type
_entity.pdbx_description
1 polymer ?
#
loop_
_entity_poly.entity_id
_entity_poly.type
_entity_poly.pdbx_seq_one_letter_code
_entity_poly.pdbx_strand_id
1 'polypeptide(L)'
;TAASLEFGFSQPGYIICETVHADVPWRDDIVDQGYTLEKEGRIVRPNPRPGLGIELNEAEIRKHPPEPEIVERVFYPDGSVGDW
;
A
#
# COMPACT_ATOMS: atom_id res chain seq x y z
N THR A 1 -1.56 3.87 -1.62
CA THR A 1 -2.90 3.57 -1.08
C THR A 1 -3.84 4.76 -1.16
N ALA A 2 -3.59 5.88 -0.47
CA ALA A 2 -4.53 7.02 -0.42
C ALA A 2 -5.01 7.51 -1.80
N ALA A 3 -4.11 7.72 -2.77
CA ALA A 3 -4.50 8.15 -4.12
C ALA A 3 -5.44 7.15 -4.83
N SER A 4 -5.21 5.84 -4.67
CA SER A 4 -6.07 4.80 -5.24
C SER A 4 -7.47 4.81 -4.62
N LEU A 5 -7.56 5.13 -3.32
CA LEU A 5 -8.83 5.25 -2.60
C LEU A 5 -9.60 6.50 -3.02
N GLU A 6 -8.94 7.66 -3.08
CA GLU A 6 -9.55 8.90 -3.58
C GLU A 6 -10.05 8.74 -5.02
N PHE A 7 -9.25 8.06 -5.86
CA PHE A 7 -9.70 7.69 -7.19
C PHE A 7 -10.94 6.80 -7.11
N GLY A 8 -10.92 5.73 -6.31
CA GLY A 8 -12.08 4.84 -6.14
C GLY A 8 -13.36 5.57 -5.72
N PHE A 9 -13.28 6.50 -4.76
CA PHE A 9 -14.44 7.31 -4.34
C PHE A 9 -14.98 8.22 -5.45
N SER A 10 -14.14 8.62 -6.40
CA SER A 10 -14.56 9.45 -7.54
C SER A 10 -15.20 8.65 -8.69
N GLN A 11 -15.11 7.31 -8.68
CA GLN A 11 -15.55 6.47 -9.80
C GLN A 11 -16.82 5.67 -9.46
N PRO A 12 -17.90 5.76 -10.27
CA PRO A 12 -19.14 5.02 -10.02
C PRO A 12 -18.99 3.50 -10.29
N GLY A 13 -17.98 3.09 -11.06
CA GLY A 13 -17.70 1.69 -11.40
C GLY A 13 -16.66 1.02 -10.50
N TYR A 14 -16.32 1.62 -9.36
CA TYR A 14 -15.32 1.06 -8.46
C TYR A 14 -15.87 -0.16 -7.71
N ILE A 15 -15.14 -1.28 -7.77
CA ILE A 15 -15.60 -2.56 -7.20
C ILE A 15 -14.78 -2.92 -5.95
N ILE A 16 -13.46 -3.00 -6.08
CA ILE A 16 -12.53 -3.33 -4.99
C ILE A 16 -11.17 -2.65 -5.19
N CYS A 17 -10.46 -2.40 -4.09
CA CYS A 17 -9.03 -2.05 -4.06
C CYS A 17 -8.26 -3.20 -3.42
N GLU A 18 -7.18 -3.65 -4.05
CA GLU A 18 -6.19 -4.40 -3.31
C GLU A 18 -5.46 -3.46 -2.34
N THR A 19 -5.27 -3.95 -1.12
CA THR A 19 -4.44 -3.29 -0.12
C THR A 19 -3.60 -4.34 0.60
N VAL A 20 -2.30 -4.30 0.36
CA VAL A 20 -1.34 -5.07 1.16
C VAL A 20 -0.99 -4.23 2.38
N HIS A 21 -1.25 -4.78 3.56
CA HIS A 21 -0.96 -4.16 4.84
C HIS A 21 0.25 -4.85 5.48
N ALA A 22 0.98 -4.10 6.31
CA ALA A 22 2.09 -4.64 7.11
C ALA A 22 3.19 -5.33 6.28
N ASP A 23 3.55 -4.73 5.14
CA ASP A 23 4.76 -5.07 4.38
C ASP A 23 6.03 -4.98 5.26
N VAL A 24 6.04 -4.02 6.18
CA VAL A 24 7.07 -3.82 7.19
C VAL A 24 6.44 -3.36 8.51
N PRO A 25 7.00 -3.73 9.68
CA PRO A 25 6.41 -3.39 10.97
C PRO A 25 6.45 -1.89 11.30
N TRP A 26 7.32 -1.13 10.64
CA TRP A 26 7.55 0.30 10.86
C TRP A 26 6.78 1.20 9.88
N ARG A 27 5.93 0.64 9.01
CA ARG A 27 5.21 1.43 7.99
C ARG A 27 4.41 2.57 8.60
N ASP A 28 3.69 2.26 9.68
CA ASP A 28 2.79 3.21 10.35
C ASP A 28 3.55 4.30 11.11
N ASP A 29 4.85 4.10 11.41
CA ASP A 29 5.72 5.14 11.96
C ASP A 29 6.13 6.18 10.89
N ILE A 30 6.14 5.77 9.62
CA ILE A 30 6.53 6.61 8.48
C ILE A 30 5.34 7.35 7.86
N VAL A 31 4.22 6.66 7.63
CA VAL A 31 3.12 7.20 6.82
C VAL A 31 1.95 7.57 7.71
N ASP A 32 1.72 8.87 7.86
CA ASP A 32 0.49 9.39 8.47
C ASP A 32 -0.60 9.50 7.39
N GLN A 33 -1.71 8.76 7.53
CA GLN A 33 -2.78 8.65 6.54
C GLN A 33 -4.12 9.09 7.13
N GLY A 34 -4.92 9.81 6.32
CA GLY A 34 -6.14 10.45 6.83
C GLY A 34 -7.42 9.66 6.60
N TYR A 35 -7.38 8.59 5.80
CA TYR A 35 -8.52 7.69 5.66
C TYR A 35 -8.60 6.76 6.87
N THR A 36 -9.78 6.20 7.13
CA THR A 36 -9.96 5.18 8.17
C THR A 36 -10.44 3.87 7.58
N LEU A 37 -10.04 2.76 8.21
CA LEU A 37 -10.43 1.41 7.81
C LEU A 37 -11.29 0.79 8.91
N GLU A 38 -12.53 0.47 8.55
CA GLU A 38 -13.38 -0.44 9.31
C GLU A 38 -12.99 -1.87 8.94
N LYS A 39 -12.29 -2.55 9.85
CA LYS A 39 -11.79 -3.92 9.62
C LYS A 39 -12.93 -4.89 9.37
N GLU A 40 -14.01 -4.75 10.14
CA GLU A 40 -15.24 -5.50 9.93
C GLU A 40 -15.91 -5.00 8.65
N GLY A 41 -16.19 -5.91 7.72
CA GLY A 41 -16.73 -5.56 6.39
C GLY A 41 -15.72 -4.91 5.42
N ARG A 42 -14.48 -4.65 5.84
CA ARG A 42 -13.37 -4.11 5.00
C ARG A 42 -13.75 -2.80 4.29
N ILE A 43 -14.38 -1.89 5.03
CA ILE A 43 -14.88 -0.62 4.50
C ILE A 43 -13.83 0.47 4.76
N VAL A 44 -13.43 1.17 3.71
CA VAL A 44 -12.62 2.38 3.83
C VAL A 44 -13.53 3.61 3.85
N ARG A 45 -13.29 4.52 4.79
CA ARG A 45 -13.94 5.83 4.83
C ARG A 45 -13.02 6.91 4.25
N PRO A 46 -13.58 7.91 3.55
CA PRO A 46 -12.78 8.95 2.91
C PRO A 46 -11.99 9.79 3.93
N ASN A 47 -10.84 10.29 3.49
CA ASN A 47 -10.01 11.18 4.27
C ASN A 47 -10.62 12.61 4.33
N PRO A 48 -10.65 13.28 5.50
CA PRO A 48 -11.16 14.65 5.61
C PRO A 48 -10.11 15.74 5.31
N ARG A 49 -8.83 15.38 5.15
CA ARG A 49 -7.72 16.33 4.92
C ARG A 49 -7.64 16.75 3.45
N PRO A 50 -7.18 17.98 3.14
CA PRO A 50 -6.94 18.40 1.76
C PRO A 50 -5.96 17.49 1.00
N GLY A 51 -6.11 17.44 -0.32
CA GLY A 51 -5.25 16.65 -1.19
C GLY A 51 -5.38 15.15 -0.92
N LEU A 52 -4.26 14.43 -0.97
CA LEU A 52 -4.24 12.99 -0.71
C LEU A 52 -4.35 12.64 0.78
N GLY A 53 -4.26 13.63 1.67
CA GLY A 53 -4.27 13.43 3.12
C GLY A 53 -3.25 12.41 3.59
N ILE A 54 -2.02 12.51 3.08
CA ILE A 54 -0.87 11.74 3.55
C ILE A 54 0.27 12.69 3.91
N GLU A 55 1.01 12.34 4.95
CA GLU A 55 2.26 13.00 5.32
C GLU A 55 3.31 11.92 5.60
N LEU A 56 4.59 12.28 5.38
CA LEU A 56 5.71 11.37 5.56
C LEU A 56 6.62 11.84 6.70
N ASN A 57 6.91 10.94 7.63
CA ASN A 57 7.88 11.18 8.68
C ASN A 57 9.29 10.86 8.19
N GLU A 58 9.98 11.87 7.66
CA GLU A 58 11.35 11.71 7.16
C GLU A 58 12.35 11.26 8.22
N ALA A 59 12.11 11.55 9.50
CA ALA A 59 13.02 11.12 10.56
C ALA A 59 12.97 9.60 10.75
N GLU A 60 11.78 9.00 10.65
CA GLU A 60 11.60 7.55 10.69
C GLU A 60 12.12 6.90 9.40
N ILE A 61 11.89 7.50 8.22
CA ILE A 61 12.45 7.01 6.95
C ILE A 61 13.97 6.82 7.03
N ARG A 62 14.69 7.78 7.64
CA ARG A 62 16.15 7.71 7.76
C ARG A 62 16.65 6.52 8.59
N LYS A 63 15.81 5.91 9.42
CA LYS A 63 16.17 4.71 10.21
C LYS A 63 16.14 3.42 9.38
N HIS A 64 15.52 3.46 8.20
CA HIS A 64 15.28 2.30 7.34
C HIS A 64 15.93 2.53 5.96
N PRO A 65 17.27 2.43 5.86
CA PRO A 65 17.97 2.58 4.58
C PRO A 65 17.52 1.49 3.57
N PRO A 66 17.61 1.76 2.26
CA PRO A 66 17.20 0.81 1.24
C PRO A 66 18.03 -0.47 1.31
N GLU A 67 17.35 -1.61 1.22
CA GLU A 67 17.95 -2.94 1.13
C GLU A 67 17.81 -3.49 -0.31
N PRO A 68 18.75 -4.30 -0.80
CA PRO A 68 18.61 -4.96 -2.09
C PRO A 68 17.36 -5.85 -2.12
N GLU A 69 16.54 -5.68 -3.16
CA GLU A 69 15.35 -6.51 -3.36
C GLU A 69 15.73 -7.94 -3.76
N ILE A 70 14.96 -8.91 -3.27
CA ILE A 70 15.11 -10.31 -3.68
C ILE A 70 14.39 -10.47 -5.01
N VAL A 71 15.15 -10.79 -6.06
CA VAL A 71 14.57 -11.12 -7.36
C VAL A 71 14.02 -12.53 -7.29
N GLU A 72 12.71 -12.63 -7.23
CA GLU A 72 12.01 -13.90 -7.36
C GLU A 72 12.07 -14.38 -8.81
N ARG A 73 12.35 -15.67 -8.98
CA ARG A 73 12.52 -16.32 -10.27
C ARG A 73 11.88 -17.68 -10.25
N VAL A 74 11.00 -17.94 -11.20
CA VAL A 74 10.31 -19.22 -11.32
C VAL A 74 10.96 -20.04 -12.42
N PHE A 75 11.30 -21.29 -12.10
CA PHE A 75 11.72 -22.30 -13.07
C PHE A 75 10.75 -23.48 -12.98
N TYR A 76 10.22 -23.90 -14.12
CA TYR A 76 9.36 -25.08 -14.18
C TYR A 76 10.18 -26.38 -14.03
N PRO A 77 9.54 -27.53 -13.74
CA PRO A 77 10.26 -28.80 -13.54
C PRO A 77 11.14 -29.25 -14.72
N ASP A 78 10.86 -28.75 -15.92
CA ASP A 78 11.64 -29.02 -17.13
C ASP A 78 12.82 -28.04 -17.34
N GLY A 79 13.02 -27.10 -16.41
CA GLY A 79 14.08 -26.09 -16.45
C GLY A 79 13.75 -24.86 -17.31
N SER A 80 12.55 -24.77 -17.88
CA SER A 80 12.13 -23.55 -18.59
C SER A 80 11.81 -22.41 -17.63
N VAL A 81 12.00 -21.17 -18.10
CA VAL A 81 11.75 -19.95 -17.33
C VAL A 81 10.24 -19.71 -17.27
N GLY A 82 9.72 -19.60 -16.05
CA GLY A 82 8.34 -19.21 -15.78
C GLY A 82 8.19 -17.71 -15.62
N ASP A 83 6.96 -17.23 -15.78
CA ASP A 83 6.60 -15.86 -15.41
C ASP A 83 6.48 -15.78 -13.88
N TRP A 84 6.97 -14.69 -13.30
CA TRP A 84 6.88 -14.38 -11.88
C TRP A 84 6.36 -12.95 -11.72
#